data_AF-A0A1B8D3E2-F1
#
_entry.id   AF-A0A1B8D3E2-F1
#
_cell.length_a   1.000
_cell.length_b   1.000
_cell.length_c   1.000
_cell.angle_alpha   90.00
_cell.angle_beta   90.00
_cell.angle_gamma   90.00
#
_symmetry.space_group_name_H-M   'P 1'
#
loop_
_entity.id
_entity.type
_entity.pdbx_description
1 polymer ?
#
loop_
_entity_poly.entity_id
_entity_poly.type
_entity_poly.pdbx_seq_one_letter_code
_entity_poly.pdbx_strand_id
1 'polypeptide(L)'
;MAPKHDLQYPKGAQNTLNRYSDRGSYDLEKVHKIVNSTPVLHVSFQPDPSDPFPAILPMIGQMGSFERPSSSISDPLDCYLHGYISSRVMNVSRAAIASGKPGLPVCIAASKVDGLVLSLTPNSHSYNYRSAVLFGYATPVTDTEEKEWAMEMITNSVVPQRYDNTRIPPIPAEMQSTQILRVTIDSASSKVRDWIPSDSAEDMANKEVVDKVWVGVVPVYETYGEPIPSPLNKVEKVPEYIEEFLKESNEEGLAYATAAGKRPLPVKAKTNHDE
;
A
#
# COMPACT_ATOMS: atom_id res chain seq x y z
N MET A 1 22.26 11.40 -14.89
CA MET A 1 21.95 10.05 -15.42
C MET A 1 21.09 9.37 -14.38
N ALA A 2 19.84 9.01 -14.71
CA ALA A 2 19.07 8.13 -13.85
C ALA A 2 19.85 6.81 -13.66
N PRO A 3 19.86 6.21 -12.47
CA PRO A 3 20.58 4.96 -12.23
C PRO A 3 20.16 3.90 -13.25
N LYS A 4 21.13 3.10 -13.71
CA LYS A 4 20.94 2.08 -14.77
C LYS A 4 20.06 0.91 -14.32
N HIS A 5 19.75 0.82 -13.03
CA HIS A 5 18.92 -0.21 -12.41
C HIS A 5 18.13 0.40 -11.25
N ASP A 6 16.83 0.15 -11.23
CA ASP A 6 15.99 0.49 -10.08
C ASP A 6 16.37 -0.41 -8.89
N LEU A 7 16.39 0.15 -7.68
CA LEU A 7 16.68 -0.61 -6.47
C LEU A 7 15.58 -1.63 -6.21
N GLN A 8 15.94 -2.80 -5.67
CA GLN A 8 15.00 -3.90 -5.41
C GLN A 8 15.19 -4.48 -4.02
N TYR A 9 14.08 -4.97 -3.46
CA TYR A 9 14.10 -5.78 -2.25
C TYR A 9 14.72 -7.15 -2.50
N PRO A 10 15.37 -7.75 -1.47
CA PRO A 10 15.84 -9.13 -1.55
C PRO A 10 14.69 -10.10 -1.85
N LYS A 11 14.97 -11.09 -2.70
CA LYS A 11 14.07 -12.21 -2.95
C LYS A 11 14.42 -13.36 -2.01
N GLY A 12 13.42 -13.82 -1.26
CA GLY A 12 13.53 -14.92 -0.31
C GLY A 12 12.34 -15.88 -0.42
N ALA A 13 12.30 -16.87 0.47
CA ALA A 13 11.25 -17.87 0.47
C ALA A 13 9.86 -17.28 0.75
N GLN A 14 9.76 -16.25 1.60
CA GLN A 14 8.46 -15.67 2.00
C GLN A 14 7.82 -14.78 0.93
N ASN A 15 8.62 -14.10 0.09
CA ASN A 15 8.12 -13.14 -0.91
C ASN A 15 8.29 -13.63 -2.37
N THR A 16 8.61 -14.92 -2.58
CA THR A 16 8.74 -15.48 -3.93
C THR A 16 7.37 -15.60 -4.61
N LEU A 17 7.23 -14.94 -5.75
CA LEU A 17 6.02 -14.98 -6.57
C LEU A 17 6.05 -16.20 -7.49
N ASN A 18 5.15 -17.16 -7.24
CA ASN A 18 5.06 -18.41 -8.02
C ASN A 18 4.04 -18.31 -9.17
N ARG A 19 2.76 -18.10 -8.84
CA ARG A 19 1.68 -18.03 -9.83
C ARG A 19 1.61 -16.65 -10.46
N TYR A 20 1.59 -16.56 -11.80
CA TYR A 20 1.59 -15.29 -12.54
C TYR A 20 2.74 -14.36 -12.09
N SER A 21 3.96 -14.92 -12.07
CA SER A 21 5.17 -14.23 -11.64
C SER A 21 5.58 -13.09 -12.57
N ASP A 22 5.12 -13.12 -13.83
CA ASP A 22 5.22 -12.04 -14.83
C ASP A 22 4.57 -10.73 -14.37
N ARG A 23 3.65 -10.81 -13.41
CA ARG A 23 2.96 -9.66 -12.78
C ARG A 23 3.73 -9.08 -11.60
N GLY A 24 4.82 -9.74 -11.22
CA GLY A 24 5.57 -9.52 -10.01
C GLY A 24 6.69 -8.51 -10.17
N SER A 25 6.97 -7.76 -9.10
CA SER A 25 8.15 -6.89 -9.03
C SER A 25 8.69 -6.79 -7.61
N TYR A 26 10.01 -6.73 -7.49
CA TYR A 26 10.73 -6.48 -6.23
C TYR A 26 11.23 -5.04 -6.12
N ASP A 27 10.98 -4.23 -7.15
CA ASP A 27 11.31 -2.80 -7.22
C ASP A 27 10.78 -1.99 -6.01
N LEU A 28 11.68 -1.21 -5.40
CA LEU A 28 11.40 -0.40 -4.21
C LEU A 28 10.31 0.62 -4.51
N GLU A 29 10.46 1.38 -5.59
CA GLU A 29 9.53 2.47 -5.94
C GLU A 29 8.10 1.96 -6.14
N LYS A 30 7.91 0.85 -6.85
CA LYS A 30 6.58 0.23 -7.02
C LYS A 30 6.00 -0.23 -5.69
N VAL A 31 6.77 -0.89 -4.84
CA VAL A 31 6.29 -1.34 -3.52
C VAL A 31 5.86 -0.13 -2.69
N HIS A 32 6.72 0.89 -2.58
CA HIS A 32 6.45 2.05 -1.75
C HIS A 32 5.28 2.89 -2.28
N LYS A 33 5.16 3.08 -3.60
CA LYS A 33 4.00 3.77 -4.19
C LYS A 33 2.68 3.06 -3.90
N ILE A 34 2.66 1.72 -3.92
CA ILE A 34 1.44 0.96 -3.59
C ILE A 34 1.08 1.13 -2.11
N VAL A 35 2.07 1.03 -1.22
CA VAL A 35 1.85 1.25 0.23
C VAL A 35 1.34 2.67 0.50
N ASN A 36 2.05 3.69 -0.01
CA ASN A 36 1.73 5.09 0.28
C ASN A 36 0.45 5.60 -0.40
N SER A 37 -0.09 4.86 -1.38
CA SER A 37 -1.41 5.15 -1.99
C SER A 37 -2.55 4.31 -1.40
N THR A 38 -2.27 3.50 -0.38
CA THR A 38 -3.26 2.65 0.30
C THR A 38 -3.57 3.22 1.68
N PRO A 39 -4.80 3.73 1.93
CA PRO A 39 -5.14 4.37 3.21
C PRO A 39 -5.10 3.43 4.43
N VAL A 40 -5.30 2.12 4.21
CA VAL A 40 -5.36 1.12 5.27
C VAL A 40 -4.43 -0.05 4.96
N LEU A 41 -3.41 -0.22 5.80
CA LEU A 41 -2.50 -1.35 5.76
C LEU A 41 -3.03 -2.48 6.63
N HIS A 42 -2.91 -3.71 6.13
CA HIS A 42 -3.28 -4.91 6.88
C HIS A 42 -2.04 -5.50 7.53
N VAL A 43 -1.86 -5.26 8.82
CA VAL A 43 -0.67 -5.63 9.58
C VAL A 43 -0.92 -6.94 10.32
N SER A 44 -0.30 -8.01 9.84
CA SER A 44 -0.38 -9.33 10.45
C SER A 44 0.85 -9.65 11.29
N PHE A 45 0.62 -10.28 12.44
CA PHE A 45 1.66 -10.68 13.39
C PHE A 45 1.18 -11.81 14.28
N GLN A 46 2.11 -12.52 14.91
CA GLN A 46 1.81 -13.54 15.92
C GLN A 46 1.72 -12.88 17.31
N PRO A 47 0.54 -12.82 17.97
CA PRO A 47 0.41 -12.15 19.26
C PRO A 47 1.11 -12.91 20.38
N ASP A 48 0.94 -14.23 20.40
CA ASP A 48 1.59 -15.17 21.31
C ASP A 48 2.02 -16.42 20.53
N PRO A 49 3.22 -16.98 20.73
CA PRO A 49 3.65 -18.21 20.03
C PRO A 49 2.74 -19.43 20.24
N SER A 50 1.95 -19.45 21.32
CA SER A 50 0.95 -20.48 21.60
C SER A 50 -0.40 -20.24 20.90
N ASP A 51 -0.64 -19.04 20.38
CA ASP A 51 -1.86 -18.76 19.60
C ASP A 51 -1.81 -19.53 18.27
N PRO A 52 -2.83 -20.32 17.92
CA PRO A 52 -2.83 -21.07 16.66
C PRO A 52 -3.04 -20.19 15.42
N PHE A 53 -3.42 -18.92 15.60
CA PHE A 53 -3.74 -18.00 14.51
C PHE A 53 -2.93 -16.71 14.61
N PRO A 54 -2.48 -16.14 13.48
CA PRO A 54 -1.97 -14.78 13.46
C PRO A 54 -3.11 -13.79 13.72
N ALA A 55 -2.79 -12.64 14.31
CA ALA A 55 -3.67 -11.48 14.27
C ALA A 55 -3.46 -10.70 12.98
N ILE A 56 -4.47 -9.93 12.59
CA ILE A 56 -4.40 -8.93 11.53
C ILE A 56 -5.11 -7.66 12.01
N LEU A 57 -4.43 -6.51 11.90
CA LEU A 57 -4.96 -5.22 12.28
C LEU A 57 -4.98 -4.28 11.06
N PRO A 58 -6.11 -3.63 10.75
CA PRO A 58 -6.12 -2.49 9.84
C PRO A 58 -5.48 -1.29 10.54
N MET A 59 -4.42 -0.75 9.97
CA MET A 59 -3.64 0.36 10.54
C MET A 59 -3.33 1.41 9.48
N ILE A 60 -3.23 2.67 9.92
CA ILE A 60 -2.63 3.73 9.11
C ILE A 60 -1.12 3.57 9.18
N GLY A 61 -0.47 3.61 8.03
CA GLY A 61 0.98 3.63 7.97
C GLY A 61 1.49 4.21 6.68
N GLN A 62 2.78 4.56 6.68
CA GLN A 62 3.43 5.27 5.59
C GLN A 62 4.89 4.83 5.48
N MET A 63 5.39 4.69 4.24
CA MET A 63 6.81 4.49 3.98
C MET A 63 7.56 5.81 4.09
N GLY A 64 8.69 5.82 4.82
CA GLY A 64 9.56 6.98 4.95
C GLY A 64 10.91 6.63 5.56
N SER A 65 11.78 7.62 5.70
CA SER A 65 13.09 7.47 6.35
C SER A 65 13.38 8.64 7.25
N PHE A 66 13.39 8.39 8.57
CA PHE A 66 13.83 9.39 9.54
C PHE A 66 15.34 9.65 9.45
N GLU A 67 16.15 8.61 9.28
CA GLU A 67 17.62 8.73 9.16
C GLU A 67 18.06 9.57 7.95
N ARG A 68 17.26 9.56 6.87
CA ARG A 68 17.50 10.32 5.65
C ARG A 68 16.19 10.95 5.16
N PRO A 69 15.76 12.09 5.72
CA PRO A 69 14.48 12.73 5.36
C PRO A 69 14.37 13.16 3.90
N SER A 70 15.50 13.31 3.20
CA SER A 70 15.57 13.61 1.76
C SER A 70 15.49 12.36 0.87
N SER A 71 15.29 11.17 1.44
CA SER A 71 15.16 9.92 0.68
C SER A 71 13.97 10.01 -0.26
N SER A 72 14.20 9.62 -1.50
CA SER A 72 13.15 9.46 -2.50
C SER A 72 12.33 8.19 -2.25
N ILE A 73 11.19 8.09 -2.91
CA ILE A 73 10.36 6.88 -2.91
C ILE A 73 11.09 5.66 -3.49
N SER A 74 12.20 5.86 -4.21
CA SER A 74 13.01 4.78 -4.80
C SER A 74 14.17 4.32 -3.91
N ASP A 75 14.39 4.98 -2.77
CA ASP A 75 15.42 4.61 -1.80
C ASP A 75 14.90 3.58 -0.79
N PRO A 76 15.78 2.90 -0.02
CA PRO A 76 15.34 2.05 1.09
C PRO A 76 14.61 2.87 2.17
N LEU A 77 13.37 2.50 2.46
CA LEU A 77 12.50 3.14 3.45
C LEU A 77 12.06 2.13 4.52
N ASP A 78 11.70 2.65 5.70
CA ASP A 78 10.99 1.92 6.75
C ASP A 78 9.47 2.18 6.62
N CYS A 79 8.65 1.27 7.15
CA CYS A 79 7.21 1.50 7.27
C CYS A 79 6.87 1.96 8.70
N TYR A 80 6.27 3.15 8.83
CA TYR A 80 5.85 3.69 10.12
C TYR A 80 4.35 3.46 10.32
N LEU A 81 3.98 2.88 11.47
CA LEU A 81 2.60 2.53 11.82
C LEU A 81 2.16 3.32 13.06
N HIS A 82 1.00 3.97 12.98
CA HIS A 82 0.41 4.69 14.10
C HIS A 82 -0.49 3.78 14.95
N GLY A 83 -0.44 3.92 16.28
CA GLY A 83 -1.39 3.25 17.15
C GLY A 83 -1.38 3.74 18.60
N TYR A 84 -2.31 3.18 19.38
CA TYR A 84 -2.40 3.46 20.82
C TYR A 84 -1.32 2.72 21.60
N ILE A 85 -0.66 3.39 22.55
CA ILE A 85 0.49 2.86 23.29
C ILE A 85 0.22 1.52 23.98
N SER A 86 -0.98 1.31 24.50
CA SER A 86 -1.37 0.09 25.22
C SER A 86 -1.97 -0.99 24.32
N SER A 87 -2.00 -0.79 23.01
CA SER A 87 -2.52 -1.81 22.10
C SER A 87 -1.63 -3.06 22.09
N ARG A 88 -2.24 -4.22 21.79
CA ARG A 88 -1.56 -5.52 21.84
C ARG A 88 -0.30 -5.56 20.97
N VAL A 89 -0.37 -5.03 19.75
CA VAL A 89 0.78 -5.00 18.82
C VAL A 89 1.97 -4.21 19.40
N MET A 90 1.70 -3.10 20.10
CA MET A 90 2.73 -2.27 20.75
C MET A 90 3.36 -3.01 21.94
N ASN A 91 2.56 -3.68 22.76
CA ASN A 91 3.04 -4.48 23.88
C ASN A 91 3.94 -5.64 23.43
N VAL A 92 3.50 -6.40 22.42
CA VAL A 92 4.27 -7.55 21.91
C VAL A 92 5.54 -7.10 21.19
N SER A 93 5.51 -5.96 20.48
CA SER A 93 6.71 -5.34 19.89
C SER A 93 7.74 -4.93 20.95
N ARG A 94 7.30 -4.28 22.05
CA ARG A 94 8.19 -4.00 23.20
C ARG A 94 8.77 -5.26 23.81
N ALA A 95 7.95 -6.30 24.02
CA ALA A 95 8.41 -7.56 24.60
C ALA A 95 9.44 -8.28 23.71
N ALA A 96 9.28 -8.21 22.38
CA ALA A 96 10.24 -8.76 21.43
C ALA A 96 11.62 -8.10 21.57
N ILE A 97 11.66 -6.77 21.62
CA ILE A 97 12.90 -6.00 21.84
C ILE A 97 13.52 -6.32 23.21
N ALA A 98 12.71 -6.32 24.27
CA ALA A 98 13.18 -6.66 25.61
C ALA A 98 13.77 -8.08 25.71
N SER A 99 13.35 -8.98 24.82
CA SER A 99 13.86 -10.35 24.71
C SER A 99 15.09 -10.48 23.78
N GLY A 100 15.68 -9.37 23.34
CA GLY A 100 16.86 -9.35 22.48
C GLY A 100 16.59 -9.69 21.01
N LYS A 101 15.33 -9.69 20.57
CA LYS A 101 14.97 -9.87 19.14
C LYS A 101 15.13 -8.55 18.39
N PRO A 102 15.35 -8.58 17.06
CA PRO A 102 15.41 -7.36 16.24
C PRO A 102 14.08 -6.58 16.20
N GLY A 103 12.96 -7.20 16.56
CA GLY A 103 11.63 -6.62 16.62
C GLY A 103 10.56 -7.70 16.59
N LEU A 104 9.29 -7.30 16.60
CA LEU A 104 8.17 -8.21 16.35
C LEU A 104 8.12 -8.52 14.83
N PRO A 105 8.25 -9.78 14.40
CA PRO A 105 8.05 -10.12 13.00
C PRO A 105 6.63 -9.77 12.56
N VAL A 106 6.51 -9.03 11.46
CA VAL A 106 5.23 -8.62 10.87
C VAL A 106 5.18 -8.92 9.38
N CYS A 107 3.97 -9.15 8.87
CA CYS A 107 3.64 -9.20 7.46
C CYS A 107 2.59 -8.13 7.17
N ILE A 108 2.89 -7.20 6.27
CA ILE A 108 2.02 -6.05 5.97
C ILE A 108 1.54 -6.17 4.52
N ALA A 109 0.22 -6.08 4.31
CA ALA A 109 -0.37 -6.06 2.98
C ALA A 109 -1.03 -4.71 2.66
N ALA A 110 -0.77 -4.23 1.46
CA ALA A 110 -1.45 -3.10 0.81
C ALA A 110 -2.06 -3.57 -0.49
N SER A 111 -3.32 -3.25 -0.78
CA SER A 111 -4.00 -3.71 -1.99
C SER A 111 -5.06 -2.73 -2.47
N LYS A 112 -5.14 -2.53 -3.78
CA LYS A 112 -6.16 -1.74 -4.46
C LYS A 112 -6.74 -2.51 -5.64
N VAL A 113 -8.05 -2.40 -5.83
CA VAL A 113 -8.74 -2.90 -7.03
C VAL A 113 -8.93 -1.72 -7.98
N ASP A 114 -8.41 -1.86 -9.19
CA ASP A 114 -8.39 -0.81 -10.21
C ASP A 114 -9.37 -1.11 -11.38
N GLY A 115 -9.97 -2.31 -11.43
CA GLY A 115 -11.01 -2.62 -12.41
C GLY A 115 -11.55 -4.04 -12.35
N LEU A 116 -12.81 -4.23 -12.76
CA LEU A 116 -13.45 -5.53 -12.94
C LEU A 116 -13.18 -6.01 -14.36
N VAL A 117 -12.47 -7.12 -14.52
CA VAL A 117 -12.16 -7.68 -15.85
C VAL A 117 -13.15 -8.78 -16.17
N LEU A 118 -14.03 -8.48 -17.12
CA LEU A 118 -15.12 -9.33 -17.57
C LEU A 118 -14.72 -9.97 -18.90
N SER A 119 -14.69 -11.30 -18.93
CA SER A 119 -14.15 -12.14 -20.01
C SER A 119 -15.27 -13.03 -20.58
N LEU A 120 -15.00 -13.79 -21.65
CA LEU A 120 -16.01 -14.63 -22.32
C LEU A 120 -16.47 -15.82 -21.46
N THR A 121 -15.63 -16.28 -20.54
CA THR A 121 -15.92 -17.47 -19.72
C THR A 121 -15.82 -17.20 -18.21
N PRO A 122 -16.58 -17.93 -17.38
CA PRO A 122 -16.61 -17.73 -15.93
C PRO A 122 -15.22 -17.81 -15.25
N ASN A 123 -14.33 -18.66 -15.78
CA ASN A 123 -13.01 -18.90 -15.19
C ASN A 123 -11.95 -17.86 -15.61
N SER A 124 -12.25 -17.04 -16.62
CA SER A 124 -11.34 -16.02 -17.15
C SER A 124 -11.58 -14.62 -16.58
N HIS A 125 -12.62 -14.44 -15.75
CA HIS A 125 -12.84 -13.20 -15.01
C HIS A 125 -11.69 -12.89 -14.06
N SER A 126 -11.40 -11.60 -13.86
CA SER A 126 -10.32 -11.17 -12.98
C SER A 126 -10.51 -9.74 -12.46
N TYR A 127 -9.50 -9.25 -11.77
CA TYR A 127 -9.37 -7.84 -11.40
C TYR A 127 -8.14 -7.23 -12.08
N ASN A 128 -8.25 -5.97 -12.46
CA ASN A 128 -7.09 -5.10 -12.44
C ASN A 128 -6.85 -4.69 -10.99
N TYR A 129 -5.61 -4.79 -10.52
CA TYR A 129 -5.24 -4.56 -9.14
C TYR A 129 -3.77 -4.20 -9.00
N ARG A 130 -3.45 -3.57 -7.87
CA ARG A 130 -2.10 -3.40 -7.36
C ARG A 130 -2.03 -3.94 -5.95
N SER A 131 -0.93 -4.60 -5.62
CA SER A 131 -0.70 -5.11 -4.26
C SER A 131 0.77 -5.08 -3.91
N ALA A 132 1.07 -4.87 -2.63
CA ALA A 132 2.39 -5.00 -2.05
C ALA A 132 2.30 -5.80 -0.75
N VAL A 133 3.27 -6.68 -0.52
CA VAL A 133 3.43 -7.45 0.71
C VAL A 133 4.83 -7.22 1.23
N LEU A 134 4.93 -6.79 2.49
CA LEU A 134 6.17 -6.45 3.18
C LEU A 134 6.36 -7.40 4.36
N PHE A 135 7.56 -7.91 4.51
CA PHE A 135 8.00 -8.68 5.68
C PHE A 135 9.07 -7.87 6.39
N GLY A 136 8.97 -7.77 7.71
CA GLY A 136 9.90 -6.96 8.48
C GLY A 136 9.74 -7.12 9.97
N TYR A 137 10.46 -6.26 10.70
CA TYR A 137 10.51 -6.28 12.16
C TYR A 137 10.02 -4.95 12.73
N ALA A 138 8.90 -5.00 13.43
CA ALA A 138 8.29 -3.83 14.07
C ALA A 138 8.93 -3.55 15.42
N THR A 139 9.40 -2.32 15.59
CA THR A 139 10.03 -1.79 16.81
C THR A 139 9.32 -0.51 17.25
N PRO A 140 9.11 -0.26 18.55
CA PRO A 140 8.55 0.99 19.02
C PRO A 140 9.57 2.12 18.84
N VAL A 141 9.14 3.23 18.25
CA VAL A 141 9.93 4.46 18.20
C VAL A 141 10.02 5.03 19.62
N THR A 142 11.24 5.23 20.12
CA THR A 142 11.53 5.77 21.46
C THR A 142 12.16 7.15 21.42
N ASP A 143 12.80 7.51 20.30
CA ASP A 143 13.33 8.84 20.10
C ASP A 143 12.20 9.86 19.87
N THR A 144 12.30 11.02 20.50
CA THR A 144 11.24 12.04 20.46
C THR A 144 11.16 12.69 19.08
N GLU A 145 12.31 13.01 18.47
CA GLU A 145 12.37 13.68 17.16
C GLU A 145 11.83 12.76 16.07
N GLU A 146 12.21 11.47 16.10
CA GLU A 146 11.67 10.46 15.18
C GLU A 146 10.15 10.31 15.33
N LYS A 147 9.66 10.31 16.57
CA LYS A 147 8.23 10.18 16.84
C LYS A 147 7.44 11.36 16.29
N GLU A 148 7.90 12.58 16.53
CA GLU A 148 7.28 13.80 16.01
C GLU A 148 7.29 13.83 14.49
N TRP A 149 8.44 13.54 13.86
CA TRP A 149 8.58 13.42 12.41
C TRP A 149 7.62 12.38 11.82
N ALA A 150 7.53 11.18 12.43
CA ALA A 150 6.68 10.12 11.92
C ALA A 150 5.19 10.45 12.06
N MET A 151 4.80 11.11 13.16
CA MET A 151 3.42 11.58 13.33
C MET A 151 3.05 12.66 12.31
N GLU A 152 3.95 13.61 12.04
CA GLU A 152 3.74 14.61 10.99
C GLU A 152 3.58 13.94 9.63
N MET A 153 4.49 13.02 9.27
CA MET A 153 4.43 12.27 8.02
C MET A 153 3.12 11.49 7.88
N ILE A 154 2.70 10.77 8.92
CA ILE A 154 1.44 9.99 8.92
C ILE A 154 0.22 10.90 8.87
N THR A 155 0.24 12.06 9.54
CA THR A 155 -0.86 13.03 9.46
C THR A 155 -0.99 13.57 8.04
N ASN A 156 0.15 13.94 7.43
CA ASN A 156 0.22 14.45 6.07
C ASN A 156 -0.05 13.38 5.01
N SER A 157 0.07 12.08 5.34
CA SER A 157 -0.33 11.00 4.42
C SER A 157 -1.85 10.82 4.34
N VAL A 158 -2.61 11.30 5.33
CA VAL A 158 -4.08 11.27 5.30
C VAL A 158 -4.60 12.39 4.41
N VAL A 159 -4.10 13.61 4.62
CA VAL A 159 -4.31 14.77 3.75
C VAL A 159 -2.99 15.57 3.75
N PRO A 160 -2.40 15.88 2.59
CA PRO A 160 -1.18 16.67 2.52
C PRO A 160 -1.31 18.00 3.25
N GLN A 161 -0.23 18.47 3.87
CA GLN A 161 -0.16 19.73 4.64
C GLN A 161 -1.10 19.79 5.87
N ARG A 162 -1.76 18.67 6.23
CA ARG A 162 -2.74 18.66 7.31
C ARG A 162 -2.13 18.96 8.67
N TYR A 163 -0.90 18.52 8.93
CA TYR A 163 -0.26 18.69 10.23
C TYR A 163 -0.14 20.18 10.63
N ASP A 164 0.46 21.00 9.77
CA ASP A 164 0.65 22.44 10.00
C ASP A 164 -0.67 23.23 10.02
N ASN A 165 -1.73 22.67 9.44
CA ASN A 165 -3.08 23.23 9.44
C ASN A 165 -3.93 22.74 10.62
N THR A 166 -3.28 22.35 11.72
CA THR A 166 -3.91 22.00 13.00
C THR A 166 -3.24 22.73 14.19
N ARG A 167 -3.68 22.49 15.42
CA ARG A 167 -3.05 23.05 16.61
C ARG A 167 -1.71 22.34 16.86
N ILE A 168 -0.61 23.07 16.67
CA ILE A 168 0.76 22.61 16.92
C ILE A 168 1.44 23.43 18.03
N PRO A 169 2.43 22.88 18.76
CA PRO A 169 2.84 21.47 18.76
C PRO A 169 1.84 20.57 19.50
N PRO A 170 1.87 19.23 19.31
CA PRO A 170 1.11 18.29 20.13
C PRO A 170 1.35 18.51 21.64
N ILE A 171 0.31 18.34 22.46
CA ILE A 171 0.47 18.45 23.92
C ILE A 171 1.01 17.15 24.51
N PRO A 172 1.66 17.19 25.69
CA PRO A 172 2.28 16.01 26.29
C PRO A 172 1.35 14.79 26.45
N ALA A 173 0.06 15.01 26.74
CA ALA A 173 -0.92 13.93 26.88
C ALA A 173 -1.19 13.17 25.56
N GLU A 174 -1.20 13.87 24.43
CA GLU A 174 -1.33 13.27 23.09
C GLU A 174 -0.09 12.43 22.78
N MET A 175 1.09 12.96 23.10
CA MET A 175 2.38 12.27 22.93
C MET A 175 2.49 11.02 23.80
N GLN A 176 1.95 11.02 25.01
CA GLN A 176 2.00 9.87 25.93
C GLN A 176 1.08 8.73 25.50
N SER A 177 -0.09 9.05 24.93
CA SER A 177 -1.07 8.05 24.53
C SER A 177 -0.80 7.44 23.15
N THR A 178 -0.11 8.17 22.29
CA THR A 178 0.26 7.74 20.93
C THR A 178 1.56 6.97 20.93
N GLN A 179 1.65 5.89 20.15
CA GLN A 179 2.89 5.15 19.87
C GLN A 179 3.04 4.95 18.37
N ILE A 180 4.26 5.10 17.88
CA ILE A 180 4.65 4.76 16.52
C ILE A 180 5.47 3.46 16.55
N LEU A 181 5.19 2.55 15.63
CA LEU A 181 6.09 1.45 15.29
C LEU A 181 6.85 1.82 14.02
N ARG A 182 8.17 1.64 14.04
CA ARG A 182 8.99 1.57 12.85
C ARG A 182 9.17 0.11 12.47
N VAL A 183 8.85 -0.22 11.23
CA VAL A 183 9.03 -1.56 10.67
C VAL A 183 10.20 -1.50 9.69
N THR A 184 11.31 -2.09 10.09
CA THR A 184 12.44 -2.30 9.18
C THR A 184 12.10 -3.43 8.23
N ILE A 185 12.11 -3.12 6.93
CA ILE A 185 11.69 -4.04 5.89
C ILE A 185 12.85 -4.98 5.55
N ASP A 186 12.63 -6.27 5.77
CA ASP A 186 13.58 -7.34 5.44
C ASP A 186 13.45 -7.74 3.96
N SER A 187 12.22 -7.92 3.51
CA SER A 187 11.91 -8.23 2.11
C SER A 187 10.50 -7.77 1.76
N ALA A 188 10.25 -7.46 0.50
CA ALA A 188 8.91 -7.14 0.02
C ALA A 188 8.73 -7.59 -1.42
N SER A 189 7.49 -7.65 -1.87
CA SER A 189 7.14 -7.90 -3.27
C SER A 189 5.87 -7.16 -3.62
N SER A 190 5.73 -6.80 -4.89
CA SER A 190 4.51 -6.24 -5.44
C SER A 190 3.97 -7.12 -6.56
N LYS A 191 2.67 -7.02 -6.79
CA LYS A 191 2.00 -7.70 -7.91
C LYS A 191 0.94 -6.80 -8.50
N VAL A 192 1.01 -6.59 -9.81
CA VAL A 192 0.15 -5.67 -10.55
C VAL A 192 -0.47 -6.36 -11.77
N ARG A 193 -1.77 -6.16 -11.95
CA ARG A 193 -2.48 -6.50 -13.18
C ARG A 193 -3.27 -5.29 -13.63
N ASP A 194 -3.07 -4.84 -14.86
CA ASP A 194 -3.56 -3.53 -15.27
C ASP A 194 -3.79 -3.43 -16.79
N TRP A 195 -4.43 -4.45 -17.37
CA TRP A 195 -4.71 -4.55 -18.81
C TRP A 195 -6.08 -5.17 -19.12
N ILE A 196 -6.45 -5.17 -20.40
CA ILE A 196 -7.70 -5.73 -20.94
C ILE A 196 -7.89 -7.24 -20.65
N PRO A 197 -9.10 -7.81 -20.83
CA PRO A 197 -9.32 -9.26 -20.76
C PRO A 197 -8.42 -10.05 -21.72
N SER A 198 -8.19 -11.32 -21.39
CA SER A 198 -7.44 -12.28 -22.22
C SER A 198 -8.24 -13.58 -22.31
N ASP A 199 -8.99 -13.75 -23.39
CA ASP A 199 -9.74 -14.96 -23.67
C ASP A 199 -8.95 -15.95 -24.54
N SER A 200 -9.36 -17.21 -24.53
CA SER A 200 -8.70 -18.26 -25.32
C SER A 200 -8.99 -18.07 -26.81
N ALA A 201 -8.09 -18.56 -27.68
CA ALA A 201 -8.32 -18.51 -29.12
C ALA A 201 -9.58 -19.31 -29.55
N GLU A 202 -9.91 -20.37 -28.81
CA GLU A 202 -11.11 -21.19 -29.03
C GLU A 202 -12.39 -20.40 -28.71
N ASP A 203 -12.45 -19.75 -27.54
CA ASP A 203 -13.60 -18.93 -27.15
C ASP A 203 -13.79 -17.75 -28.10
N MET A 204 -12.69 -17.10 -28.51
CA MET A 204 -12.70 -16.01 -29.48
C MET A 204 -13.13 -16.44 -30.89
N ALA A 205 -12.96 -17.71 -31.25
CA ALA A 205 -13.43 -18.27 -32.52
C ALA A 205 -14.91 -18.72 -32.46
N ASN A 206 -15.49 -18.84 -31.27
CA ASN A 206 -16.88 -19.22 -31.09
C ASN A 206 -17.80 -18.00 -31.26
N LYS A 207 -18.36 -17.86 -32.47
CA LYS A 207 -19.25 -16.75 -32.84
C LYS A 207 -20.49 -16.64 -31.94
N GLU A 208 -21.06 -17.75 -31.48
CA GLU A 208 -22.23 -17.73 -30.59
C GLU A 208 -21.90 -17.07 -29.25
N VAL A 209 -20.71 -17.36 -28.70
CA VAL A 209 -20.24 -16.79 -27.44
C VAL A 209 -19.85 -15.32 -27.64
N VAL A 210 -19.05 -15.01 -28.66
CA VAL A 210 -18.57 -13.63 -28.93
C VAL A 210 -19.72 -12.67 -29.25
N ASP A 211 -20.74 -13.09 -30.00
CA ASP A 211 -21.86 -12.22 -30.36
C ASP A 211 -22.86 -12.03 -29.18
N LYS A 212 -22.80 -12.89 -28.15
CA LYS A 212 -23.74 -12.88 -27.00
C LYS A 212 -23.17 -12.30 -25.71
N VAL A 213 -21.86 -12.40 -25.50
CA VAL A 213 -21.20 -12.06 -24.23
C VAL A 213 -20.40 -10.76 -24.36
N TRP A 214 -20.71 -9.78 -23.51
CA TRP A 214 -19.91 -8.55 -23.43
C TRP A 214 -18.58 -8.81 -22.70
N VAL A 215 -17.49 -8.28 -23.25
CA VAL A 215 -16.13 -8.40 -22.72
C VAL A 215 -15.53 -7.02 -22.55
N GLY A 216 -14.86 -6.79 -21.42
CA GLY A 216 -14.20 -5.52 -21.17
C GLY A 216 -13.77 -5.34 -19.72
N VAL A 217 -13.37 -4.11 -19.40
CA VAL A 217 -13.02 -3.72 -18.03
C VAL A 217 -13.99 -2.65 -17.57
N VAL A 218 -14.54 -2.82 -16.36
CA VAL A 218 -15.20 -1.73 -15.63
C VAL A 218 -14.16 -1.11 -14.70
N PRO A 219 -13.67 0.13 -14.94
CA PRO A 219 -12.70 0.77 -14.05
C PRO A 219 -13.26 0.90 -12.64
N VAL A 220 -12.41 0.67 -11.64
CA VAL A 220 -12.73 0.82 -10.21
C VAL A 220 -11.69 1.75 -9.62
N TYR A 221 -12.13 2.77 -8.88
CA TYR A 221 -11.24 3.66 -8.15
C TYR A 221 -12.00 4.23 -6.94
N GLU A 222 -11.23 4.65 -5.92
CA GLU A 222 -11.78 5.37 -4.78
C GLU A 222 -11.91 6.84 -5.14
N THR A 223 -13.03 7.46 -4.75
CA THR A 223 -13.25 8.89 -4.92
C THR A 223 -13.54 9.51 -3.57
N TYR A 224 -12.93 10.66 -3.30
CA TYR A 224 -13.32 11.52 -2.21
C TYR A 224 -14.57 12.31 -2.61
N GLY A 225 -15.54 12.39 -1.70
CA GLY A 225 -16.74 13.20 -1.87
C GLY A 225 -16.56 14.63 -1.35
N GLU A 226 -17.64 15.40 -1.45
CA GLU A 226 -17.71 16.77 -0.93
C GLU A 226 -17.45 16.84 0.59
N PRO A 227 -16.59 17.76 1.07
CA PRO A 227 -16.36 17.94 2.50
C PRO A 227 -17.62 18.28 3.28
N ILE A 228 -17.89 17.54 4.35
CA ILE A 228 -19.02 17.79 5.25
C ILE A 228 -18.51 18.46 6.52
N PRO A 229 -18.84 19.74 6.78
CA PRO A 229 -18.35 20.44 7.96
C PRO A 229 -19.00 19.91 9.25
N SER A 230 -18.19 19.82 10.31
CA SER A 230 -18.70 19.55 11.67
C SER A 230 -19.57 20.71 12.16
N PRO A 231 -20.60 20.48 13.01
CA PRO A 231 -21.34 21.55 13.67
C PRO A 231 -20.48 22.51 14.50
N LEU A 232 -19.27 22.10 14.90
CA LEU A 232 -18.31 22.95 15.62
C LEU A 232 -17.44 23.81 14.70
N ASN A 233 -17.48 23.56 13.38
CA ASN A 233 -16.66 24.28 12.41
C ASN A 233 -17.09 25.76 12.34
N LYS A 234 -16.12 26.65 12.47
CA LYS A 234 -16.31 28.11 12.34
C LYS A 234 -15.60 28.70 11.12
N VAL A 235 -14.85 27.88 10.38
CA VAL A 235 -14.18 28.31 9.15
C VAL A 235 -15.22 28.29 8.03
N GLU A 236 -15.45 29.43 7.39
CA GLU A 236 -16.52 29.61 6.40
C GLU A 236 -16.33 28.74 5.16
N LYS A 237 -15.09 28.59 4.70
CA LYS A 237 -14.74 27.84 3.49
C LYS A 237 -13.88 26.64 3.83
N VAL A 238 -13.95 25.62 3.00
CA VAL A 238 -12.97 24.53 3.04
C VAL A 238 -11.62 25.12 2.64
N PRO A 239 -10.54 24.86 3.41
CA PRO A 239 -9.20 25.26 3.01
C PRO A 239 -8.80 24.72 1.63
N GLU A 240 -8.16 25.56 0.82
CA GLU A 240 -7.76 25.25 -0.56
C GLU A 240 -6.93 23.97 -0.68
N TYR A 241 -5.98 23.74 0.22
CA TYR A 241 -5.15 22.52 0.21
C TYR A 241 -5.97 21.21 0.34
N ILE A 242 -7.16 21.28 0.96
CA ILE A 242 -8.08 20.13 1.03
C ILE A 242 -8.77 20.00 -0.33
N GLU A 243 -9.38 21.07 -0.85
CA GLU A 243 -10.10 21.05 -2.12
C GLU A 243 -9.20 20.58 -3.28
N GLU A 244 -7.98 21.08 -3.36
CA GLU A 244 -6.96 20.67 -4.33
C GLU A 244 -6.63 19.18 -4.20
N PHE A 245 -6.33 18.72 -2.98
CA PHE A 245 -6.01 17.32 -2.73
C PHE A 245 -7.13 16.37 -3.15
N LEU A 246 -8.39 16.68 -2.82
CA LEU A 246 -9.52 15.83 -3.18
C LEU A 246 -9.71 15.79 -4.70
N LYS A 247 -9.61 16.95 -5.36
CA LYS A 247 -9.73 17.06 -6.81
C LYS A 247 -8.63 16.26 -7.51
N GLU A 248 -7.37 16.51 -7.17
CA GLU A 248 -6.21 15.86 -7.80
C GLU A 248 -6.26 14.34 -7.57
N SER A 249 -6.52 13.90 -6.34
CA SER A 249 -6.63 12.46 -6.03
C SER A 249 -7.72 11.76 -6.82
N ASN A 250 -8.87 12.42 -7.01
CA ASN A 250 -9.98 11.88 -7.81
C ASN A 250 -9.61 11.81 -9.30
N GLU A 251 -8.99 12.86 -9.84
CA GLU A 251 -8.52 12.92 -11.24
C GLU A 251 -7.47 11.83 -11.51
N GLU A 252 -6.49 11.67 -10.62
CA GLU A 252 -5.44 10.65 -10.71
C GLU A 252 -6.00 9.23 -10.61
N GLY A 253 -6.91 8.99 -9.66
CA GLY A 253 -7.55 7.69 -9.47
C GLY A 253 -8.34 7.25 -10.70
N LEU A 254 -9.16 8.16 -11.25
CA LEU A 254 -9.92 7.93 -12.48
C LEU A 254 -8.99 7.70 -13.69
N ALA A 255 -7.95 8.52 -13.83
CA ALA A 255 -6.99 8.42 -14.92
C ALA A 255 -6.25 7.07 -14.89
N TYR A 256 -5.78 6.64 -13.72
CA TYR A 256 -5.09 5.36 -13.55
C TYR A 256 -6.00 4.17 -13.88
N ALA A 257 -7.19 4.11 -13.28
CA ALA A 257 -8.11 2.99 -13.48
C ALA A 257 -8.59 2.89 -14.94
N THR A 258 -8.86 4.05 -15.57
CA THR A 258 -9.23 4.12 -16.99
C THR A 258 -8.09 3.66 -17.90
N ALA A 259 -6.85 4.09 -17.61
CA ALA A 259 -5.68 3.68 -18.38
C ALA A 259 -5.44 2.17 -18.24
N ALA A 260 -5.50 1.63 -17.01
CA ALA A 260 -5.36 0.19 -16.73
C ALA A 260 -6.41 -0.64 -17.49
N GLY A 261 -7.66 -0.17 -17.56
CA GLY A 261 -8.71 -0.84 -18.32
C GLY A 261 -8.49 -0.87 -19.84
N LYS A 262 -7.52 -0.12 -20.36
CA LYS A 262 -7.21 0.02 -21.80
C LYS A 262 -5.83 -0.48 -22.19
N ARG A 263 -4.92 -0.78 -21.24
CA ARG A 263 -3.58 -1.25 -21.59
C ARG A 263 -3.68 -2.57 -22.35
N PRO A 264 -2.93 -2.74 -23.45
CA PRO A 264 -2.89 -4.00 -24.17
C PRO A 264 -2.27 -5.08 -23.26
N LEU A 265 -2.49 -6.34 -23.64
CA LEU A 265 -1.83 -7.46 -22.97
C LEU A 265 -0.31 -7.27 -22.99
N PRO A 266 0.40 -7.56 -21.88
CA PRO A 266 1.85 -7.52 -21.88
C PRO A 266 2.38 -8.50 -22.93
N VAL A 267 3.36 -8.05 -23.72
CA VAL A 267 4.08 -8.94 -24.63
C VAL A 267 4.81 -9.94 -23.76
N LYS A 268 4.41 -11.22 -23.81
CA LYS A 268 5.15 -12.28 -23.12
C LYS A 268 6.59 -12.22 -23.62
N ALA A 269 7.54 -11.96 -22.72
CA ALA A 269 8.94 -12.19 -23.03
C ALA A 269 9.08 -13.64 -23.50
N LYS A 270 9.73 -13.87 -24.64
CA LYS A 270 10.06 -15.24 -25.07
C LYS A 270 10.92 -15.86 -23.98
N THR A 271 10.33 -16.67 -23.12
CA THR A 271 11.09 -17.60 -22.30
C THR A 271 11.64 -18.64 -23.27
N ASN A 272 12.91 -18.52 -23.64
CA ASN A 272 13.66 -19.62 -24.24
C ASN A 272 13.75 -20.72 -23.17
N HIS A 273 12.74 -21.59 -23.14
CA HIS A 273 12.83 -22.89 -22.52
C HIS A 273 12.78 -23.91 -23.65
N ASP A 274 13.92 -24.01 -24.32
CA ASP A 274 14.37 -25.16 -25.11
C ASP A 274 15.90 -25.11 -25.05
N GLU A 275 16.45 -25.69 -23.98
CA GLU A 275 17.76 -26.37 -23.89
C GLU A 275 17.90 -27.04 -22.51
#